data_AF-A0A919FAX9-F1
#
_entry.id   AF-A0A919FAX9-F1
#
_cell.length_a   1.000
_cell.length_b   1.000
_cell.length_c   1.000
_cell.angle_alpha   90.00
_cell.angle_beta   90.00
_cell.angle_gamma   90.00
#
_symmetry.space_group_name_H-M   'P 1'
#
loop_
_entity.id
_entity.type
_entity.pdbx_description
1 polymer ?
#
loop_
_entity_poly.entity_id
_entity_poly.type
_entity_poly.pdbx_seq_one_letter_code
_entity_poly.pdbx_strand_id
1 'polypeptide(L)'
;MVRIEGGAAQKPVHQRQAAVLALWRWRAPVLAFELDAEWGVDRSVLESLFRLAAAPAGEPSDRAYRRNIAELCTAPLFTSEVDPDTVQLFQLETIGNLLTFGELLDKAGVDEAERVVETSAGLATYLDALVGGSFHSHPSEEAHRRYLADLADLTDRASEGYFASRHLAVVTACHGALADLPESAGLLDSSTGRELLALCEDFGEEVVMTMRWLRMTGH
;
A
#
# COMPACT_ATOMS: atom_id res chain seq x y z
N MET A 1 1.28 0.09 19.04
CA MET A 1 0.14 0.81 18.46
C MET A 1 0.55 2.26 18.29
N VAL A 2 1.13 2.60 17.13
CA VAL A 2 1.50 3.98 16.82
C VAL A 2 0.21 4.73 16.52
N ARG A 3 -0.28 5.49 17.50
CA ARG A 3 -1.18 6.59 17.21
C ARG A 3 -0.36 7.54 16.36
N ILE A 4 -0.73 7.70 15.09
CA ILE A 4 -0.25 8.82 14.29
C ILE A 4 -0.87 10.06 14.94
N GLU A 5 -0.18 10.63 15.93
CA GLU A 5 -0.52 11.91 16.53
C GLU A 5 -0.40 12.98 15.43
N GLY A 6 -1.47 13.16 14.66
CA GLY A 6 -1.48 14.07 13.51
C GLY A 6 -2.73 14.00 12.62
N GLY A 7 -3.54 12.94 12.68
CA GLY A 7 -4.69 12.76 11.77
C GLY A 7 -5.76 13.85 11.87
N ALA A 8 -6.07 14.32 13.09
CA ALA A 8 -7.17 15.26 13.33
C ALA A 8 -6.95 16.70 12.83
N ALA A 9 -5.73 17.07 12.39
CA ALA A 9 -5.40 18.42 11.94
C ALA A 9 -4.96 18.50 10.46
N GLN A 10 -4.90 17.37 9.74
CA GLN A 10 -4.55 17.38 8.32
C GLN A 10 -5.72 17.81 7.45
N LYS A 11 -5.43 18.59 6.40
CA LYS A 11 -6.43 18.95 5.40
C LYS A 11 -6.94 17.69 4.70
N PRO A 12 -8.24 17.61 4.32
CA PRO A 12 -8.80 16.43 3.64
C PRO A 12 -8.03 15.98 2.39
N VAL A 13 -7.45 16.93 1.65
CA VAL A 13 -6.62 16.63 0.48
C VAL A 13 -5.33 15.88 0.85
N HIS A 14 -4.67 16.24 1.96
CA HIS A 14 -3.47 15.54 2.44
C HIS A 14 -3.81 14.16 2.98
N GLN A 15 -4.97 14.01 3.65
CA GLN A 15 -5.46 12.70 4.09
C GLN A 15 -5.71 11.76 2.89
N ARG A 16 -6.35 12.29 1.83
CA ARG A 16 -6.53 11.56 0.58
C ARG A 16 -5.17 11.18 -0.02
N GLN A 17 -4.23 12.10 -0.14
CA GLN A 17 -2.90 11.81 -0.70
C GLN A 17 -2.12 10.79 0.15
N ALA A 18 -2.23 10.84 1.47
CA ALA A 18 -1.64 9.84 2.36
C ALA A 18 -2.23 8.44 2.13
N ALA A 19 -3.56 8.35 1.96
CA ALA A 19 -4.24 7.09 1.62
C ALA A 19 -3.80 6.58 0.23
N VAL A 20 -3.62 7.46 -0.76
CA VAL A 20 -3.09 7.07 -2.08
C VAL A 20 -1.68 6.51 -1.96
N LEU A 21 -0.79 7.16 -1.20
CA LEU A 21 0.58 6.67 -0.99
C LEU A 21 0.61 5.35 -0.22
N ALA A 22 -0.36 5.13 0.69
CA ALA A 22 -0.54 3.84 1.34
C ALA A 22 -0.97 2.74 0.38
N LEU A 23 -1.91 3.01 -0.53
CA LEU A 23 -2.27 2.10 -1.61
C LEU A 23 -1.09 1.82 -2.53
N TRP A 24 -0.38 2.87 -2.95
CA TRP A 24 0.62 2.78 -4.02
C TRP A 24 1.79 1.85 -3.67
N ARG A 25 2.12 1.72 -2.38
CA ARG A 25 3.12 0.75 -1.87
C ARG A 25 2.81 -0.69 -2.28
N TRP A 26 1.54 -1.02 -2.50
CA TRP A 26 1.09 -2.37 -2.85
C TRP A 26 0.80 -2.54 -4.33
N ARG A 27 0.95 -1.49 -5.14
CA ARG A 27 0.73 -1.54 -6.59
C ARG A 27 1.63 -2.59 -7.26
N ALA A 28 2.95 -2.53 -7.04
CA ALA A 28 3.88 -3.51 -7.57
C ALA A 28 3.60 -4.94 -7.04
N PRO A 29 3.45 -5.17 -5.72
CA PRO A 29 3.06 -6.47 -5.17
C PRO A 29 1.83 -7.10 -5.83
N VAL A 30 0.73 -6.36 -5.96
CA VAL A 30 -0.51 -6.88 -6.57
C VAL A 30 -0.31 -7.28 -8.03
N LEU A 31 0.44 -6.48 -8.78
CA LEU A 31 0.58 -6.61 -10.23
C LEU A 31 1.77 -7.51 -10.65
N ALA A 32 2.66 -7.87 -9.74
CA ALA A 32 3.82 -8.70 -10.03
C ALA A 32 3.49 -10.19 -10.20
N PHE A 33 2.33 -10.61 -9.68
CA PHE A 33 1.85 -11.98 -9.74
C PHE A 33 0.58 -12.08 -10.59
N GLU A 34 0.33 -13.27 -11.13
CA GLU A 34 -0.92 -13.58 -11.81
C GLU A 34 -2.07 -13.55 -10.79
N LEU A 35 -3.19 -12.91 -11.17
CA LEU A 35 -4.42 -12.98 -10.40
C LEU A 35 -5.10 -14.31 -10.67
N ASP A 36 -5.81 -14.85 -9.69
CA ASP A 36 -6.58 -16.07 -9.91
C ASP A 36 -7.62 -15.84 -11.03
N ALA A 37 -7.63 -16.72 -12.03
CA ALA A 37 -8.53 -16.62 -13.16
C ALA A 37 -10.01 -16.72 -12.74
N GLU A 38 -10.30 -17.49 -11.68
CA GLU A 38 -11.66 -17.67 -11.16
C GLU A 38 -12.19 -16.40 -10.49
N TRP A 39 -11.32 -15.49 -10.04
CA TRP A 39 -11.74 -14.20 -9.50
C TRP A 39 -12.35 -13.31 -10.58
N GLY A 40 -11.98 -13.54 -11.86
CA GLY A 40 -12.42 -12.75 -13.01
C GLY A 40 -12.13 -11.24 -12.89
N VAL A 41 -11.09 -10.89 -12.12
CA VAL A 41 -10.62 -9.50 -11.96
C VAL A 41 -9.69 -9.16 -13.11
N ASP A 42 -10.05 -8.15 -13.91
CA ASP A 42 -9.17 -7.63 -14.95
C ASP A 42 -8.05 -6.78 -14.34
N ARG A 43 -6.80 -7.16 -14.63
CA ARG A 43 -5.60 -6.42 -14.25
C ARG A 43 -5.65 -4.96 -14.69
N SER A 44 -6.18 -4.67 -15.88
CA SER A 44 -6.27 -3.32 -16.43
C SER A 44 -7.17 -2.39 -15.59
N VAL A 45 -8.19 -2.96 -14.94
CA VAL A 45 -9.07 -2.25 -14.01
C VAL A 45 -8.30 -1.87 -12.75
N LEU A 46 -7.53 -2.80 -12.17
CA LEU A 46 -6.68 -2.50 -11.00
C LEU A 46 -5.62 -1.43 -11.33
N GLU A 47 -4.92 -1.56 -12.46
CA GLU A 47 -3.95 -0.56 -12.90
C GLU A 47 -4.57 0.82 -13.10
N SER A 48 -5.82 0.86 -13.58
CA SER A 48 -6.56 2.10 -13.77
C SER A 48 -7.00 2.71 -12.44
N LEU A 49 -7.42 1.89 -11.46
CA LEU A 49 -7.77 2.35 -10.12
C LEU A 49 -6.58 3.02 -9.43
N PHE A 50 -5.39 2.41 -9.45
CA PHE A 50 -4.19 3.07 -8.90
C PHE A 50 -3.95 4.42 -9.57
N ARG A 51 -3.89 4.44 -10.92
CA ARG A 51 -3.66 5.69 -11.68
C ARG A 51 -4.68 6.79 -11.34
N LEU A 52 -5.96 6.43 -11.21
CA LEU A 52 -7.02 7.37 -10.87
C LEU A 52 -6.95 7.83 -9.41
N ALA A 53 -6.51 6.99 -8.48
CA ALA A 53 -6.29 7.38 -7.09
C ALA A 53 -5.21 8.49 -7.00
N ALA A 54 -4.13 8.38 -7.78
CA ALA A 54 -3.03 9.34 -7.80
C ALA A 54 -3.24 10.59 -8.70
N ALA A 55 -4.35 10.64 -9.43
CA ALA A 55 -4.75 11.81 -10.20
C ALA A 55 -5.14 12.98 -9.27
N PRO A 56 -5.19 14.23 -9.77
CA PRO A 56 -5.73 15.37 -9.02
C PRO A 56 -7.12 15.05 -8.48
N ALA A 57 -7.41 15.50 -7.26
CA ALA A 57 -8.74 15.36 -6.70
C ALA A 57 -9.76 16.20 -7.50
N GLY A 58 -10.91 15.62 -7.82
CA GLY A 58 -11.97 16.31 -8.55
C GLY A 58 -13.05 15.38 -9.08
N GLU A 59 -14.21 15.95 -9.39
CA GLU A 59 -15.37 15.19 -9.86
C GLU A 59 -15.10 14.30 -11.09
N PRO A 60 -14.32 14.71 -12.11
CA PRO A 60 -14.02 13.85 -13.26
C PRO A 60 -13.21 12.59 -12.88
N SER A 61 -12.17 12.73 -12.07
CA SER A 61 -11.35 11.59 -11.61
C SER A 61 -12.13 10.70 -10.67
N ASP A 62 -12.92 11.30 -9.76
CA ASP A 62 -13.69 10.56 -8.77
C ASP A 62 -14.80 9.74 -9.45
N ARG A 63 -15.47 10.31 -10.45
CA ARG A 63 -16.43 9.59 -11.29
C ARG A 63 -15.78 8.47 -12.09
N ALA A 64 -14.59 8.69 -12.64
CA ALA A 64 -13.85 7.64 -13.34
C ALA A 64 -13.45 6.51 -12.38
N TYR A 65 -13.00 6.84 -11.17
CA TYR A 65 -12.67 5.86 -10.14
C TYR A 65 -13.89 5.01 -9.76
N ARG A 66 -15.02 5.65 -9.45
CA ARG A 66 -16.30 4.96 -9.14
C ARG A 66 -16.74 4.00 -10.25
N ARG A 67 -16.57 4.38 -11.52
CA ARG A 67 -16.91 3.49 -12.64
C ARG A 67 -16.04 2.23 -12.66
N ASN A 68 -14.74 2.38 -12.44
CA ASN A 68 -13.83 1.23 -12.37
C ASN A 68 -14.10 0.36 -11.14
N ILE A 69 -14.52 0.95 -10.01
CA ILE A 69 -14.98 0.17 -8.85
C ILE A 69 -16.25 -0.61 -9.18
N ALA A 70 -17.22 0.02 -9.84
CA ALA A 70 -18.45 -0.66 -10.25
C ALA A 70 -18.16 -1.81 -11.22
N GLU A 71 -17.22 -1.64 -12.15
CA GLU A 71 -16.72 -2.70 -13.04
C GLU A 71 -16.03 -3.82 -12.26
N LEU A 72 -15.12 -3.48 -11.35
CA LEU A 72 -14.44 -4.43 -10.47
C LEU A 72 -15.45 -5.27 -9.68
N CYS A 73 -16.47 -4.64 -9.09
CA CYS A 73 -17.51 -5.32 -8.32
C CYS A 73 -18.41 -6.26 -9.15
N THR A 74 -18.28 -6.29 -10.48
CA THR A 74 -18.94 -7.30 -11.32
C THR A 74 -18.15 -8.61 -11.43
N ALA A 75 -16.91 -8.63 -10.95
CA ALA A 75 -16.05 -9.81 -10.99
C ALA A 75 -16.59 -10.94 -10.09
N PRO A 76 -16.47 -12.21 -10.49
CA PRO A 76 -16.89 -13.37 -9.70
C PRO A 76 -16.34 -13.41 -8.27
N LEU A 77 -15.16 -12.83 -8.04
CA LEU A 77 -14.51 -12.71 -6.72
C LEU A 77 -15.48 -12.33 -5.60
N PHE A 78 -16.41 -11.41 -5.86
CA PHE A 78 -17.33 -10.87 -4.85
C PHE A 78 -18.48 -11.80 -4.46
N THR A 79 -18.57 -12.97 -5.09
CA THR A 79 -19.61 -13.98 -4.84
C THR A 79 -19.05 -15.35 -4.46
N SER A 80 -17.72 -15.49 -4.42
CA SER A 80 -17.02 -16.75 -4.15
C SER A 80 -16.42 -16.75 -2.74
N GLU A 81 -16.44 -17.91 -2.10
CA GLU A 81 -15.61 -18.15 -0.92
C GLU A 81 -14.18 -18.45 -1.41
N VAL A 82 -13.20 -17.71 -0.89
CA VAL A 82 -11.79 -17.83 -1.28
C VAL A 82 -10.99 -18.20 -0.04
N ASP A 83 -10.21 -19.26 -0.13
CA ASP A 83 -9.16 -19.61 0.84
C ASP A 83 -7.81 -19.21 0.23
N PRO A 84 -7.31 -17.99 0.50
CA PRO A 84 -6.20 -17.44 -0.25
C PRO A 84 -4.86 -18.01 0.24
N ASP A 85 -3.95 -18.28 -0.71
CA ASP A 85 -2.54 -18.38 -0.37
C ASP A 85 -1.97 -17.01 0.08
N THR A 86 -0.70 -17.00 0.48
CA THR A 86 -0.03 -15.77 0.92
C THR A 86 -0.09 -14.65 -0.11
N VAL A 87 0.18 -14.90 -1.39
CA VAL A 87 0.17 -13.84 -2.42
C VAL A 87 -1.26 -13.36 -2.66
N GLN A 88 -2.20 -14.29 -2.74
CA GLN A 88 -3.62 -14.01 -2.91
C GLN A 88 -4.16 -13.16 -1.77
N LEU A 89 -3.73 -13.40 -0.52
CA LEU A 89 -4.13 -12.59 0.63
C LEU A 89 -3.74 -11.11 0.45
N PHE A 90 -2.49 -10.83 0.06
CA PHE A 90 -2.07 -9.44 -0.19
C PHE A 90 -2.81 -8.81 -1.37
N GLN A 91 -3.12 -9.60 -2.42
CA GLN A 91 -3.94 -9.13 -3.53
C GLN A 91 -5.36 -8.77 -3.08
N LEU A 92 -6.02 -9.63 -2.31
CA LEU A 92 -7.37 -9.41 -1.79
C LEU A 92 -7.43 -8.21 -0.84
N GLU A 93 -6.49 -8.10 0.10
CA GLU A 93 -6.42 -6.96 1.04
C GLU A 93 -6.17 -5.63 0.30
N THR A 94 -5.35 -5.66 -0.75
CA THR A 94 -5.14 -4.46 -1.57
C THR A 94 -6.36 -4.10 -2.40
N ILE A 95 -7.07 -5.09 -2.96
CA ILE A 95 -8.35 -4.90 -3.63
C ILE A 95 -9.37 -4.31 -2.65
N GLY A 96 -9.45 -4.84 -1.43
CA GLY A 96 -10.28 -4.30 -0.34
C GLY A 96 -9.97 -2.84 -0.04
N ASN A 97 -8.69 -2.49 0.07
CA ASN A 97 -8.28 -1.10 0.29
C ASN A 97 -8.63 -0.18 -0.89
N LEU A 98 -8.59 -0.66 -2.14
CA LEU A 98 -9.05 0.13 -3.30
C LEU A 98 -10.56 0.42 -3.22
N LEU A 99 -11.35 -0.53 -2.72
CA LEU A 99 -12.78 -0.33 -2.44
C LEU A 99 -12.99 0.69 -1.32
N THR A 100 -12.28 0.54 -0.18
CA THR A 100 -12.33 1.49 0.94
C THR A 100 -11.94 2.90 0.52
N PHE A 101 -10.92 3.05 -0.33
CA PHE A 101 -10.59 4.35 -0.90
C PHE A 101 -11.69 4.92 -1.79
N GLY A 102 -12.46 4.07 -2.49
CA GLY A 102 -13.65 4.50 -3.21
C GLY A 102 -14.71 5.12 -2.29
N GLU A 103 -14.90 4.56 -1.10
CA GLU A 103 -15.85 5.09 -0.09
C GLU A 103 -15.44 6.48 0.41
N LEU A 104 -14.13 6.72 0.57
CA LEU A 104 -13.57 8.03 0.91
C LEU A 104 -13.96 9.13 -0.11
N LEU A 105 -14.24 8.76 -1.37
CA LEU A 105 -14.66 9.71 -2.40
C LEU A 105 -16.11 10.19 -2.23
N ASP A 106 -16.93 9.41 -1.53
CA ASP A 106 -18.36 9.71 -1.33
C ASP A 106 -18.62 10.36 0.02
N LYS A 107 -17.83 10.00 1.03
CA LYS A 107 -17.88 10.57 2.36
C LYS A 107 -16.48 11.07 2.69
N ALA A 108 -16.33 12.39 2.79
CA ALA A 108 -15.12 13.00 3.33
C ALA A 108 -15.04 12.69 4.84
N GLY A 109 -14.55 11.49 5.16
CA GLY A 109 -14.34 10.99 6.51
C GLY A 109 -12.86 10.72 6.75
N VAL A 110 -12.40 11.02 7.97
CA VAL A 110 -11.04 10.67 8.41
C VAL A 110 -10.90 9.15 8.52
N ASP A 111 -11.99 8.46 8.86
CA ASP A 111 -12.04 7.04 9.17
C ASP A 111 -11.62 6.15 7.98
N GLU A 112 -12.07 6.44 6.75
CA GLU A 112 -11.72 5.63 5.58
C GLU A 112 -10.26 5.81 5.15
N ALA A 113 -9.73 7.05 5.23
CA ALA A 113 -8.33 7.32 4.94
C ALA A 113 -7.41 6.64 5.96
N GLU A 114 -7.76 6.73 7.25
CA GLU A 114 -7.05 6.03 8.33
C GLU A 114 -7.09 4.51 8.12
N ARG A 115 -8.26 3.95 7.78
CA ARG A 115 -8.40 2.51 7.52
C ARG A 115 -7.47 2.03 6.39
N VAL A 116 -7.38 2.77 5.28
CA VAL A 116 -6.44 2.43 4.19
C VAL A 116 -4.98 2.44 4.67
N VAL A 117 -4.60 3.43 5.48
CA VAL A 117 -3.25 3.54 6.03
C VAL A 117 -2.95 2.41 7.03
N GLU A 118 -3.91 2.10 7.91
CA GLU A 118 -3.78 1.04 8.91
C GLU A 118 -3.69 -0.34 8.27
N THR A 119 -4.54 -0.67 7.30
CA THR A 119 -4.45 -1.94 6.56
C THR A 119 -3.10 -2.08 5.87
N SER A 120 -2.60 -0.99 5.27
CA SER A 120 -1.26 -0.99 4.67
C SER A 120 -0.17 -1.29 5.71
N ALA A 121 -0.22 -0.72 6.91
CA ALA A 121 0.77 -1.02 7.95
C ALA A 121 0.63 -2.47 8.47
N GLY A 122 -0.61 -2.97 8.55
CA GLY A 122 -0.93 -4.34 8.89
C GLY A 122 -0.30 -5.34 7.93
N LEU A 123 -0.37 -5.11 6.62
CA LEU A 123 0.26 -5.96 5.60
C LEU A 123 1.79 -6.04 5.74
N ALA A 124 2.45 -4.91 6.03
CA ALA A 124 3.89 -4.89 6.28
C ALA A 124 4.26 -5.72 7.52
N THR A 125 3.47 -5.60 8.59
CA THR A 125 3.67 -6.36 9.84
C THR A 125 3.39 -7.85 9.62
N TYR A 126 2.37 -8.18 8.82
CA TYR A 126 2.05 -9.56 8.46
C TYR A 126 3.18 -10.20 7.66
N LEU A 127 3.81 -9.46 6.74
CA LEU A 127 4.98 -9.94 5.99
C LEU A 127 6.16 -10.25 6.91
N ASP A 128 6.43 -9.40 7.91
CA ASP A 128 7.45 -9.68 8.92
C ASP A 128 7.14 -10.96 9.72
N ALA A 129 5.87 -11.21 10.04
CA ALA A 129 5.46 -12.41 10.75
C ALA A 129 5.62 -13.68 9.90
N LEU A 130 5.33 -13.61 8.60
CA LEU A 130 5.52 -14.71 7.65
C LEU A 130 7.01 -15.03 7.47
N VAL A 131 7.82 -14.00 7.31
CA VAL A 131 9.27 -14.13 7.14
C VAL A 131 9.93 -14.63 8.43
N GLY A 132 9.52 -14.10 9.58
CA GLY A 132 9.93 -14.53 10.92
C GLY A 132 11.43 -14.78 11.08
N GLY A 133 11.76 -15.82 11.84
CA GLY A 133 13.14 -16.35 11.95
C GLY A 133 13.56 -17.21 10.75
N SER A 134 12.71 -17.35 9.73
CA SER A 134 12.95 -18.20 8.56
C SER A 134 13.66 -17.45 7.43
N PHE A 135 13.91 -16.14 7.57
CA PHE A 135 14.58 -15.31 6.56
C PHE A 135 16.04 -15.68 6.26
N HIS A 136 16.54 -16.74 6.91
CA HIS A 136 17.85 -17.28 6.64
C HIS A 136 17.98 -17.70 5.18
N SER A 137 19.08 -17.30 4.55
CA SER A 137 19.38 -17.56 3.12
C SER A 137 18.57 -16.73 2.12
N HIS A 138 17.77 -15.74 2.57
CA HIS A 138 17.26 -14.74 1.65
C HIS A 138 18.42 -13.88 1.10
N PRO A 139 18.48 -13.55 -0.20
CA PRO A 139 19.56 -12.74 -0.76
C PRO A 139 19.79 -11.39 -0.06
N SER A 140 18.72 -10.82 0.49
CA SER A 140 18.72 -9.55 1.25
C SER A 140 18.83 -9.71 2.77
N GLU A 141 19.00 -10.92 3.32
CA GLU A 141 19.03 -11.17 4.77
C GLU A 141 20.00 -10.24 5.51
N GLU A 142 21.24 -10.16 4.99
CA GLU A 142 22.29 -9.33 5.57
C GLU A 142 21.96 -7.84 5.50
N ALA A 143 21.37 -7.38 4.41
CA ALA A 143 20.96 -5.98 4.26
C ALA A 143 19.84 -5.61 5.25
N HIS A 144 18.86 -6.50 5.42
CA HIS A 144 17.76 -6.28 6.36
C HIS A 144 18.26 -6.25 7.81
N ARG A 145 19.20 -7.15 8.16
CA ARG A 145 19.80 -7.20 9.49
C ARG A 145 20.59 -5.93 9.82
N ARG A 146 21.36 -5.41 8.85
CA ARG A 146 22.09 -4.14 9.01
C ARG A 146 21.14 -2.96 9.20
N TYR A 147 20.11 -2.86 8.37
CA TYR A 147 19.10 -1.82 8.49
C TYR A 147 18.47 -1.80 9.89
N LEU A 148 18.09 -2.96 10.42
CA LEU A 148 17.51 -3.08 11.76
C LEU A 148 18.53 -2.75 12.87
N ALA A 149 19.79 -3.13 12.72
CA ALA A 149 20.84 -2.79 13.67
C ALA A 149 21.08 -1.27 13.71
N ASP A 150 21.22 -0.64 12.54
CA ASP A 150 21.38 0.82 12.43
C ASP A 150 20.18 1.56 13.04
N LEU A 151 18.96 1.03 12.86
CA LEU A 151 17.75 1.61 13.43
C LEU A 151 17.66 1.45 14.95
N ALA A 152 18.12 0.31 15.50
CA ALA A 152 18.15 0.06 16.94
C ALA A 152 19.14 0.99 17.66
N ASP A 153 20.25 1.36 17.00
CA ASP A 153 21.20 2.34 17.54
C ASP A 153 20.63 3.78 17.55
N LEU A 154 19.65 4.06 16.70
CA LEU A 154 19.05 5.39 16.53
C LEU A 154 17.73 5.58 17.28
N THR A 155 17.04 4.49 17.64
CA THR A 155 15.69 4.54 18.21
C THR A 155 15.47 3.44 19.24
N ASP A 156 14.66 3.72 20.27
CA ASP A 156 14.20 2.70 21.24
C ASP A 156 13.19 1.69 20.63
N ARG A 157 13.01 1.66 19.29
CA ARG A 157 12.02 0.85 18.57
C ARG A 157 12.55 -0.51 18.12
N ALA A 158 13.42 -1.13 18.92
CA ALA A 158 14.10 -2.40 18.62
C ALA A 158 13.17 -3.63 18.44
N SER A 159 11.84 -3.48 18.49
CA SER A 159 10.87 -4.58 18.42
C SER A 159 10.09 -4.67 17.10
N GLU A 160 10.26 -3.73 16.17
CA GLU A 160 9.57 -3.77 14.87
C GLU A 160 10.38 -4.61 13.86
N GLY A 161 9.71 -5.42 13.05
CA GLY A 161 10.35 -6.17 11.97
C GLY A 161 10.85 -5.27 10.84
N TYR A 162 11.54 -5.86 9.86
CA TYR A 162 12.15 -5.10 8.76
C TYR A 162 11.11 -4.37 7.93
N PHE A 163 10.05 -5.07 7.47
CA PHE A 163 9.06 -4.48 6.58
C PHE A 163 8.21 -3.43 7.28
N ALA A 164 7.82 -3.66 8.54
CA ALA A 164 7.14 -2.67 9.36
C ALA A 164 7.98 -1.39 9.54
N SER A 165 9.27 -1.57 9.88
CA SER A 165 10.20 -0.45 10.06
C SER A 165 10.45 0.32 8.75
N ARG A 166 10.62 -0.40 7.65
CA ARG A 166 10.84 0.17 6.31
C ARG A 166 9.58 0.88 5.79
N HIS A 167 8.41 0.28 5.98
CA HIS A 167 7.12 0.88 5.67
C HIS A 167 6.95 2.19 6.44
N LEU A 168 7.23 2.19 7.74
CA LEU A 168 7.12 3.39 8.57
C LEU A 168 8.07 4.49 8.11
N ALA A 169 9.31 4.16 7.73
CA ALA A 169 10.24 5.14 7.17
C ALA A 169 9.69 5.80 5.88
N VAL A 170 9.09 5.00 4.98
CA VAL A 170 8.39 5.53 3.80
C VAL A 170 7.21 6.41 4.20
N VAL A 171 6.39 5.96 5.15
CA VAL A 171 5.25 6.75 5.66
C VAL A 171 5.71 8.10 6.21
N THR A 172 6.77 8.14 7.01
CA THR A 172 7.31 9.39 7.57
C THR A 172 7.84 10.32 6.47
N ALA A 173 8.60 9.79 5.50
CA ALA A 173 9.08 10.57 4.38
C ALA A 173 7.92 11.16 3.54
N CYS A 174 6.91 10.34 3.24
CA CYS A 174 5.70 10.79 2.56
C CYS A 174 5.00 11.92 3.32
N HIS A 175 4.70 11.72 4.61
CA HIS A 175 4.00 12.72 5.42
C HIS A 175 4.77 14.05 5.53
N GLY A 176 6.10 13.99 5.64
CA GLY A 176 6.94 15.19 5.66
C GLY A 176 6.83 16.00 4.37
N ALA A 177 6.82 15.34 3.21
CA ALA A 177 6.77 15.99 1.91
C ALA A 177 5.34 16.38 1.46
N LEU A 178 4.29 15.72 1.95
CA LEU A 178 2.90 16.05 1.63
C LEU A 178 2.55 17.49 2.04
N ALA A 179 3.18 18.03 3.08
CA ALA A 179 2.96 19.40 3.53
C ALA A 179 3.34 20.46 2.47
N ASP A 180 4.26 20.12 1.56
CA ASP A 180 4.79 21.02 0.54
C ASP A 180 4.08 20.89 -0.82
N LEU A 181 3.15 19.94 -0.96
CA LEU A 181 2.41 19.73 -2.21
C LEU A 181 1.26 20.74 -2.38
N PRO A 182 1.10 21.32 -3.59
CA PRO A 182 -0.09 22.11 -3.89
C PRO A 182 -1.37 21.28 -3.80
N GLU A 183 -2.41 21.82 -3.17
CA GLU A 183 -3.71 21.13 -3.02
C GLU A 183 -4.37 20.75 -4.36
N SER A 184 -4.07 21.49 -5.42
CA SER A 184 -4.60 21.24 -6.77
C SER A 184 -3.80 20.24 -7.59
N ALA A 185 -2.65 19.76 -7.09
CA ALA A 185 -1.77 18.86 -7.84
C ALA A 185 -2.08 17.39 -7.52
N GLY A 186 -2.19 16.56 -8.56
CA GLY A 186 -2.10 15.12 -8.43
C GLY A 186 -0.66 14.70 -8.09
N LEU A 187 -0.52 13.51 -7.50
CA LEU A 187 0.81 12.95 -7.20
C LEU A 187 1.60 12.69 -8.49
N LEU A 188 0.92 12.33 -9.58
CA LEU A 188 1.56 12.11 -10.87
C LEU A 188 2.01 13.41 -11.57
N ASP A 189 1.38 14.54 -11.24
CA ASP A 189 1.59 15.80 -11.97
C ASP A 189 2.77 16.61 -11.44
N SER A 190 3.16 16.39 -10.18
CA SER A 190 4.27 17.09 -9.53
C SER A 190 5.55 16.25 -9.48
N SER A 191 6.72 16.91 -9.49
CA SER A 191 8.00 16.21 -9.29
C SER A 191 8.07 15.54 -7.93
N THR A 192 7.71 16.27 -6.87
CA THR A 192 7.64 15.76 -5.50
C THR A 192 6.68 14.57 -5.38
N GLY A 193 5.48 14.65 -5.98
CA GLY A 193 4.54 13.53 -5.97
C GLY A 193 5.09 12.30 -6.67
N ARG A 194 5.78 12.46 -7.82
CA ARG A 194 6.43 11.33 -8.51
C ARG A 194 7.58 10.72 -7.72
N GLU A 195 8.35 11.54 -7.01
CA GLU A 195 9.40 11.05 -6.10
C GLU A 195 8.81 10.24 -4.94
N LEU A 196 7.69 10.69 -4.37
CA LEU A 196 6.98 9.93 -3.33
C LEU A 196 6.42 8.61 -3.85
N LEU A 197 5.84 8.60 -5.05
CA LEU A 197 5.36 7.37 -5.68
C LEU A 197 6.52 6.41 -5.98
N ALA A 198 7.68 6.93 -6.43
CA ALA A 198 8.87 6.12 -6.65
C ALA A 198 9.36 5.46 -5.34
N LEU A 199 9.38 6.20 -4.23
CA LEU A 199 9.72 5.65 -2.92
C LEU A 199 8.75 4.53 -2.48
N CYS A 200 7.46 4.66 -2.82
CA CYS A 200 6.47 3.60 -2.61
C CYS A 200 6.74 2.37 -3.50
N GLU A 201 7.13 2.57 -4.75
CA GLU A 201 7.48 1.48 -5.68
C GLU A 201 8.76 0.76 -5.24
N ASP A 202 9.80 1.47 -4.77
CA ASP A 202 11.02 0.85 -4.25
C ASP A 202 10.71 -0.12 -3.09
N PHE A 203 9.85 0.29 -2.16
CA PHE A 203 9.36 -0.60 -1.10
C PHE A 203 8.53 -1.76 -1.67
N GLY A 204 7.64 -1.47 -2.63
CA GLY A 204 6.84 -2.50 -3.29
C GLY A 204 7.69 -3.55 -4.00
N GLU A 205 8.82 -3.17 -4.61
CA GLU A 205 9.78 -4.08 -5.23
C GLU A 205 10.46 -4.98 -4.20
N GLU A 206 10.88 -4.44 -3.04
CA GLU A 206 11.41 -5.24 -1.93
C GLU A 206 10.40 -6.31 -1.47
N VAL A 207 9.13 -5.93 -1.37
CA VAL A 207 8.02 -6.85 -1.05
C VAL A 207 7.84 -7.91 -2.13
N VAL A 208 7.83 -7.54 -3.41
CA VAL A 208 7.70 -8.49 -4.54
C VAL A 208 8.82 -9.53 -4.50
N MET A 209 10.07 -9.10 -4.29
CA MET A 209 11.21 -10.00 -4.22
C MET A 209 11.07 -10.99 -3.07
N THR A 210 10.58 -10.53 -1.92
CA THR A 210 10.37 -11.35 -0.73
C THR A 210 9.23 -12.35 -0.94
N MET A 211 8.10 -11.94 -1.53
CA MET A 211 6.99 -12.83 -1.86
C MET A 211 7.39 -13.90 -2.88
N ARG A 212 8.21 -13.55 -3.88
CA ARG A 212 8.77 -14.52 -4.83
C ARG A 212 9.63 -15.53 -4.11
N TRP A 213 10.48 -15.09 -3.18
CA TRP A 213 11.31 -15.98 -2.38
C TRP A 213 10.45 -16.94 -1.55
N LEU A 214 9.47 -16.45 -0.79
CA LEU A 214 8.54 -17.27 0.00
C LEU A 214 7.88 -18.36 -0.86
N ARG A 215 7.40 -18.00 -2.05
CA ARG A 215 6.77 -18.95 -2.99
C ARG A 215 7.75 -20.01 -3.52
N MET A 216 9.02 -19.65 -3.74
CA MET A 216 10.04 -20.60 -4.21
C MET A 216 10.49 -21.55 -3.11
N THR A 217 10.53 -21.10 -1.86
CA THR A 217 11.04 -21.87 -0.73
C THR A 217 9.95 -22.64 0.03
N GLY A 218 8.68 -22.26 -0.11
CA GLY A 218 7.56 -22.86 0.62
C GLY A 218 7.58 -22.55 2.11
N HIS A 219 8.15 -21.40 2.49
CA HIS A 219 8.17 -20.90 3.86
C HIS A 219 6.85 -20.19 4.20
#